data_AF-A0A8J7AFY2-F1
#
_entry.id   AF-A0A8J7AFY2-F1
#
_cell.length_a   1.000
_cell.length_b   1.000
_cell.length_c   1.000
_cell.angle_alpha   90.00
_cell.angle_beta   90.00
_cell.angle_gamma   90.00
#
_symmetry.space_group_name_H-M   'P 1'
#
loop_
_entity.id
_entity.type
_entity.pdbx_description
1 polymer ?
#
loop_
_entity_poly.entity_id
_entity_poly.type
_entity_poly.pdbx_seq_one_letter_code
_entity_poly.pdbx_strand_id
1 'polypeptide(L)'
;MDLVLRPKPEHEKCTRQLRSSAGVAVFVSEVSNQAHWVEVGRCYDRFALQATALGIRHAFLNQPMEGQRCGPSLPRHWDWVRNGPIW
;
A
#
# COMPACT_ATOMS: atom_id res chain seq x y z
N MET A 1 -24.25 10.86 5.75
CA MET A 1 -23.08 10.09 5.33
C MET A 1 -22.08 11.07 4.74
N ASP A 2 -20.93 11.27 5.39
CA ASP A 2 -19.82 12.02 4.79
C ASP A 2 -19.19 11.13 3.71
N LEU A 3 -19.49 11.43 2.44
CA LEU A 3 -18.90 10.76 1.27
C LEU A 3 -17.52 11.33 0.89
N VAL A 4 -17.05 12.35 1.61
CA VAL A 4 -15.80 13.05 1.33
C VAL A 4 -14.69 12.49 2.22
N LEU A 5 -13.65 11.95 1.58
CA LEU A 5 -12.44 11.49 2.26
C LEU A 5 -11.68 12.70 2.82
N ARG A 6 -11.38 12.66 4.11
CA ARG A 6 -10.57 13.70 4.78
C ARG A 6 -9.23 13.10 5.20
N PRO A 7 -8.10 13.80 5.01
CA PRO A 7 -6.77 13.21 5.24
C PRO A 7 -6.58 12.59 6.63
N LYS A 8 -6.90 13.34 7.70
CA LYS A 8 -6.70 12.87 9.08
C LYS A 8 -7.59 11.66 9.44
N PRO A 9 -8.92 11.70 9.25
CA PRO A 9 -9.77 10.54 9.48
C PRO A 9 -9.40 9.30 8.64
N GLU A 10 -8.99 9.48 7.38
CA GLU A 10 -8.57 8.34 6.53
C GLU A 10 -7.23 7.75 7.00
N HIS A 11 -6.29 8.58 7.43
CA HIS A 11 -5.03 8.10 8.02
C HIS A 11 -5.27 7.27 9.29
N GLU A 12 -6.14 7.74 10.19
CA GLU A 12 -6.51 7.02 11.42
C GLU A 12 -7.22 5.69 11.09
N LYS A 13 -8.13 5.71 10.12
CA LYS A 13 -8.83 4.52 9.63
C LYS A 13 -7.87 3.49 9.04
N CYS A 14 -6.97 3.91 8.15
CA CYS A 14 -5.95 3.06 7.55
C CYS A 14 -5.01 2.48 8.61
N THR A 15 -4.53 3.30 9.56
CA THR A 15 -3.68 2.85 10.66
C THR A 15 -4.36 1.80 11.52
N ARG A 16 -5.65 1.97 11.83
CA ARG A 16 -6.44 0.99 12.57
C ARG A 16 -6.58 -0.31 11.78
N GLN A 17 -6.92 -0.24 10.49
CA GLN A 17 -7.04 -1.41 9.62
C GLN A 17 -5.73 -2.19 9.55
N LEU A 18 -4.61 -1.48 9.37
CA LEU A 18 -3.26 -2.05 9.32
C LEU A 18 -2.88 -2.76 10.63
N ARG A 19 -3.13 -2.13 11.78
CA ARG A 19 -2.84 -2.73 13.10
C ARG A 19 -3.72 -3.94 13.41
N SER A 20 -4.91 -4.00 12.83
CA SER A 20 -5.84 -5.11 13.00
C SER A 20 -5.67 -6.23 11.97
N SER A 21 -4.81 -6.06 10.97
CA SER A 21 -4.56 -7.08 9.95
C SER A 21 -3.57 -8.14 10.46
N ALA A 22 -3.63 -9.33 9.86
CA ALA A 22 -2.63 -10.38 10.13
C ALA A 22 -1.25 -10.04 9.54
N GLY A 23 -1.17 -9.07 8.62
CA GLY A 23 0.07 -8.69 7.95
C GLY A 23 -0.14 -7.75 6.76
N VAL A 24 0.96 -7.46 6.07
CA VAL A 24 1.03 -6.59 4.88
C VAL A 24 1.87 -7.29 3.81
N ALA A 25 1.36 -7.30 2.58
CA ALA A 25 2.14 -7.68 1.40
C ALA A 25 2.48 -6.42 0.60
N VAL A 26 3.76 -6.25 0.26
CA VAL A 26 4.26 -5.10 -0.51
C VAL A 26 4.79 -5.61 -1.85
N PHE A 27 4.21 -5.11 -2.95
CA PHE A 27 4.63 -5.44 -4.32
C PHE A 27 5.48 -4.30 -4.88
N VAL A 28 6.66 -4.65 -5.38
CA VAL A 28 7.68 -3.67 -5.79
C VAL A 28 8.35 -4.13 -7.07
N SER A 29 8.88 -3.18 -7.83
CA SER A 29 9.79 -3.44 -8.94
C SER A 29 11.14 -2.79 -8.65
N GLU A 30 12.20 -3.37 -9.20
CA GLU A 30 13.55 -2.80 -9.10
C GLU A 30 13.67 -1.49 -9.90
N VAL A 31 12.89 -1.36 -10.97
CA VAL A 31 12.91 -0.23 -11.89
C VAL A 31 11.59 0.53 -11.83
N SER A 32 11.64 1.85 -11.62
CA SER A 32 10.45 2.71 -11.62
C SER A 32 10.16 3.26 -13.03
N ASN A 33 9.58 2.45 -13.90
CA ASN A 33 9.04 2.89 -15.19
C ASN A 33 7.65 2.30 -15.45
N GLN A 34 6.95 2.84 -16.45
CA GLN A 34 5.57 2.47 -16.75
C GLN A 34 5.35 0.97 -16.96
N ALA A 35 6.26 0.29 -17.67
CA ALA A 35 6.14 -1.15 -17.90
C ALA A 35 6.20 -1.94 -16.58
N HIS A 36 7.10 -1.55 -15.68
CA HIS A 36 7.24 -2.19 -14.38
C HIS A 36 6.09 -1.86 -13.43
N TRP A 37 5.46 -0.69 -13.55
CA TRP A 37 4.24 -0.37 -12.81
C TRP A 37 3.07 -1.28 -13.21
N VAL A 38 2.89 -1.51 -14.52
CA VAL A 38 1.89 -2.46 -15.02
C VAL A 38 2.18 -3.87 -14.51
N GLU A 39 3.44 -4.30 -14.50
CA GLU A 39 3.79 -5.63 -14.04
C GLU A 39 3.61 -5.80 -12.52
N VAL A 40 3.90 -4.76 -11.71
CA VAL A 40 3.57 -4.75 -10.28
C VAL A 40 2.07 -4.86 -10.05
N GLY A 41 1.26 -4.12 -10.84
CA GLY A 41 -0.21 -4.23 -10.80
C GLY A 41 -0.71 -5.64 -11.12
N ARG A 42 -0.16 -6.27 -12.17
CA ARG A 42 -0.48 -7.66 -12.53
C ARG A 42 -0.06 -8.67 -11.48
N CYS A 43 1.08 -8.46 -10.81
CA CYS A 43 1.50 -9.28 -9.68
C CYS A 43 0.49 -9.19 -8.53
N TYR A 44 0.07 -7.96 -8.19
CA TYR A 44 -0.95 -7.72 -7.17
C TYR A 44 -2.28 -8.40 -7.53
N ASP A 45 -2.78 -8.26 -8.77
CA ASP A 45 -4.05 -8.85 -9.18
C ASP A 45 -4.03 -10.38 -9.05
N ARG A 46 -2.94 -11.03 -9.48
CA ARG A 46 -2.76 -12.48 -9.31
C ARG A 46 -2.78 -12.88 -7.84
N PHE A 47 -2.07 -12.14 -6.99
CA PHE A 47 -2.09 -12.38 -5.55
C PHE A 47 -3.50 -12.22 -4.96
N ALA A 48 -4.19 -11.12 -5.28
CA ALA A 48 -5.52 -10.82 -4.77
C ALA A 48 -6.53 -11.90 -5.17
N LEU A 49 -6.48 -12.38 -6.42
CA LEU A 49 -7.34 -13.46 -6.88
C LEU A 49 -7.04 -14.79 -6.17
N GLN A 50 -5.76 -15.14 -6.00
CA GLN A 50 -5.37 -16.35 -5.28
C GLN A 50 -5.75 -16.28 -3.78
N ALA A 51 -5.51 -15.14 -3.12
CA ALA A 51 -5.90 -14.93 -1.73
C ALA A 51 -7.42 -15.05 -1.55
N THR A 52 -8.21 -14.49 -2.47
CA THR A 52 -9.67 -14.65 -2.48
C THR A 52 -10.08 -16.11 -2.66
N ALA A 53 -9.44 -16.84 -3.58
CA ALA A 53 -9.70 -18.27 -3.77
C ALA A 53 -9.39 -19.11 -2.52
N LEU A 54 -8.41 -18.69 -1.73
CA LEU A 54 -8.03 -19.31 -0.45
C LEU A 54 -8.88 -18.81 0.74
N GLY A 55 -9.85 -17.92 0.52
CA GLY A 55 -10.68 -17.35 1.60
C GLY A 55 -9.96 -16.34 2.49
N ILE A 56 -8.80 -15.83 2.06
CA ILE A 56 -8.03 -14.83 2.79
C ILE A 56 -8.61 -13.45 2.50
N ARG A 57 -9.06 -12.75 3.56
CA ARG A 57 -9.50 -11.36 3.45
C ARG A 57 -8.30 -10.44 3.27
N HIS A 58 -8.33 -9.64 2.21
CA HIS A 58 -7.35 -8.61 1.93
C HIS A 58 -8.05 -7.32 1.51
N ALA A 59 -7.33 -6.20 1.59
CA ALA A 59 -7.80 -4.91 1.12
C ALA A 59 -6.64 -4.20 0.43
N PHE A 60 -6.90 -3.66 -0.76
CA PHE A 60 -5.91 -2.84 -1.45
C PHE A 60 -5.66 -1.56 -0.65
N LEU A 61 -4.40 -1.32 -0.32
CA LEU A 61 -3.97 -0.05 0.22
C LEU A 61 -3.22 0.68 -0.91
N ASN A 62 -3.83 1.75 -1.43
CA ASN A 62 -3.12 2.61 -2.35
C ASN A 62 -1.91 3.22 -1.62
N GLN A 63 -0.80 3.40 -2.33
CA GLN A 63 0.35 4.11 -1.76
C GLN A 63 -0.13 5.46 -1.21
N PRO A 64 0.41 5.94 -0.08
CA PRO A 64 0.07 7.26 0.45
C PRO A 64 0.62 8.28 -0.53
N MET A 65 -0.18 8.64 -1.53
CA MET A 65 0.28 9.47 -2.63
C MET A 65 0.36 10.94 -2.27
N GLU A 66 -0.17 11.38 -1.14
CA GLU A 66 -0.10 12.80 -0.77
C GLU A 66 0.05 12.97 0.75
N GLY A 67 1.21 13.49 1.17
CA GLY A 67 1.37 14.18 2.44
C GLY A 67 2.07 13.41 3.57
N GLN A 68 3.33 13.80 3.78
CA GLN A 68 4.22 13.55 4.94
C GLN A 68 4.76 12.13 5.12
N ARG A 69 6.11 12.09 5.07
CA ARG A 69 7.01 11.02 5.47
C ARG A 69 6.39 10.10 6.52
N CYS A 70 6.28 8.83 6.18
CA CYS A 70 6.06 7.78 7.16
C CYS A 70 7.17 7.89 8.24
N GLY A 71 6.77 8.06 9.50
CA GLY A 71 7.67 8.30 10.65
C GLY A 71 8.66 7.15 10.93
N PRO A 72 9.49 7.25 11.99
CA PRO A 72 10.73 6.48 12.17
C PRO A 72 10.58 4.96 12.39
N SER A 73 9.38 4.39 12.25
CA SER A 73 9.12 2.96 12.46
C SER A 73 9.28 2.08 11.23
N LEU A 74 9.53 2.64 10.04
CA LEU A 74 9.86 1.78 8.88
C LEU A 74 11.28 1.23 9.05
N PRO A 75 11.47 -0.10 8.94
CA PRO A 75 12.79 -0.70 8.87
C PRO A 75 13.65 -0.03 7.81
N ARG A 76 14.96 0.06 8.07
CA ARG A 76 15.94 0.74 7.19
C ARG A 76 15.91 0.28 5.73
N HIS A 77 15.50 -0.96 5.47
CA HIS A 77 15.38 -1.51 4.11
C HIS A 77 14.18 -0.95 3.31
N TRP A 78 13.30 -0.16 3.92
CA TRP A 78 12.19 0.54 3.26
C TRP A 78 12.42 2.06 3.10
N ASP A 79 13.67 2.52 3.17
CA ASP A 79 14.02 3.94 2.97
C ASP A 79 13.65 4.48 1.58
N TRP A 80 13.52 3.61 0.57
CA TRP A 80 13.01 4.01 -0.75
C TRP A 80 11.53 4.43 -0.71
N VAL A 81 10.72 3.91 0.22
CA VAL A 81 9.33 4.35 0.41
C VAL A 81 9.27 5.80 0.93
N ARG A 82 10.32 6.23 1.66
CA ARG A 82 10.43 7.61 2.17
C ARG A 82 10.97 8.62 1.16
N ASN A 83 11.84 8.18 0.25
CA ASN A 83 12.65 9.04 -0.62
C ASN A 83 12.46 8.76 -2.12
N GLY A 84 11.57 7.84 -2.48
CA GLY A 84 11.27 7.50 -3.86
C GLY A 84 10.51 8.63 -4.56
N PRO A 85 10.55 8.67 -5.91
CA PRO A 85 9.81 9.65 -6.68
C PRO A 85 8.31 9.49 -6.40
N ILE A 86 7.69 10.60 -6.03
CA ILE A 86 6.25 10.77 -5.86
C ILE A 86 5.70 11.09 -7.25
N TRP A 87 4.99 10.14 -7.88
CA TRP A 87 4.25 10.33 -9.12
C TRP A 87 2.75 10.23 -8.85
#